data_AF-A0A094AVS8-F1
#
_entry.id   AF-A0A094AVS8-F1
#
_cell.length_a   1.000
_cell.length_b   1.000
_cell.length_c   1.000
_cell.angle_alpha   90.00
_cell.angle_beta   90.00
_cell.angle_gamma   90.00
#
_symmetry.space_group_name_H-M   'P 1'
#
loop_
_entity.id
_entity.type
_entity.pdbx_description
1 polymer ?
#
loop_
_entity_poly.entity_id
_entity_poly.type
_entity_poly.pdbx_seq_one_letter_code
_entity_poly.pdbx_strand_id
1 'polypeptide(L)'
;KPTSNLGYKHLPPTGDKGEILIWEAARCTTAAPTIFKPKRLRSYGTFQDGGLRNNNPVRPGRRLASQIRKDGDCDIVLSIGNGFERKPLSPVASNFRNLFLDGALARLYRASMESLSLNGQNSWDDHWHGGQGTWY
;
A
#
# COMPACT_ATOMS: atom_id res chain seq x y z
N LYS A 1 15.93 20.95 -14.92
CA LYS A 1 16.35 20.22 -13.70
C LYS A 1 15.22 19.28 -13.30
N PRO A 2 15.39 17.94 -13.30
CA PRO A 2 14.31 17.07 -12.84
C PRO A 2 14.29 17.10 -11.31
N THR A 3 13.32 17.80 -10.76
CA THR A 3 13.07 17.93 -9.33
C THR A 3 12.30 16.73 -8.79
N SER A 4 12.70 16.30 -7.58
CA SER A 4 11.97 15.48 -6.60
C SER A 4 12.10 13.94 -6.66
N ASN A 5 13.09 13.45 -5.92
CA ASN A 5 13.00 12.25 -5.08
C ASN A 5 11.63 12.14 -4.40
N LEU A 6 10.78 11.13 -4.68
CA LEU A 6 9.69 10.66 -3.78
C LEU A 6 8.94 9.42 -4.33
N GLY A 7 9.16 8.25 -3.72
CA GLY A 7 8.15 7.20 -3.48
C GLY A 7 7.90 6.09 -4.51
N TYR A 8 7.68 6.40 -5.79
CA TYR A 8 7.17 5.43 -6.77
C TYR A 8 8.03 5.40 -8.05
N LYS A 9 8.32 4.19 -8.53
CA LYS A 9 9.08 3.96 -9.76
C LYS A 9 8.15 3.40 -10.83
N HIS A 10 8.00 4.13 -11.93
CA HIS A 10 7.36 3.60 -13.14
C HIS A 10 8.28 2.52 -13.75
N LEU A 11 7.72 1.36 -14.08
CA LEU A 11 8.45 0.25 -14.69
C LEU A 11 8.10 0.16 -16.18
N PRO A 12 8.92 0.73 -17.08
CA PRO A 12 8.67 0.63 -18.51
C PRO A 12 8.96 -0.80 -19.01
N PRO A 13 8.30 -1.25 -20.10
CA PRO A 13 8.65 -2.50 -20.76
C PRO A 13 10.14 -2.58 -21.10
N THR A 14 10.81 -3.66 -20.69
CA THR A 14 12.23 -3.90 -20.99
C THR A 14 12.51 -4.49 -22.39
N GLY A 15 11.50 -4.58 -23.27
CA GLY A 15 11.59 -5.10 -24.65
C GLY A 15 10.30 -5.81 -25.10
N ASP A 16 10.29 -6.41 -26.30
CA ASP A 16 9.09 -7.05 -26.91
C ASP A 16 8.48 -8.21 -26.09
N LYS A 17 9.28 -8.83 -25.22
CA LYS A 17 8.84 -9.87 -24.26
C LYS A 17 8.92 -9.39 -22.81
N GLY A 18 9.09 -8.08 -22.61
CA GLY A 18 9.35 -7.44 -21.32
C GLY A 18 8.11 -6.82 -20.69
N GLU A 19 6.95 -6.90 -21.33
CA GLU A 19 5.69 -6.40 -20.76
C GLU A 19 5.25 -7.26 -19.57
N ILE A 20 4.80 -6.60 -18.51
CA ILE A 20 4.24 -7.28 -17.34
C ILE A 20 2.81 -7.66 -17.67
N LEU A 21 2.51 -8.96 -17.65
CA LEU A 21 1.15 -9.43 -17.90
C LEU A 21 0.21 -9.01 -16.75
N ILE A 22 -1.05 -8.73 -17.06
CA ILE A 22 -2.05 -8.27 -16.07
C ILE A 22 -2.14 -9.24 -14.88
N TRP A 23 -2.15 -10.55 -15.13
CA TRP A 23 -2.21 -11.55 -14.07
C TRP A 23 -0.96 -11.55 -13.19
N GLU A 24 0.21 -11.20 -13.73
CA GLU A 24 1.44 -11.10 -12.96
C GLU A 24 1.42 -9.88 -12.04
N ALA A 25 0.94 -8.73 -12.55
CA ALA A 25 0.73 -7.54 -11.74
C ALA A 25 -0.28 -7.80 -10.61
N ALA A 26 -1.41 -8.45 -10.93
CA ALA A 26 -2.39 -8.87 -9.94
C ALA A 26 -1.78 -9.79 -8.86
N ARG A 27 -1.02 -10.81 -9.27
CA ARG A 27 -0.36 -11.73 -8.34
C ARG A 27 0.70 -11.05 -7.48
N CYS A 28 1.40 -10.04 -7.99
CA CYS A 28 2.34 -9.23 -7.22
C CYS A 28 1.60 -8.43 -6.13
N THR A 29 0.52 -7.73 -6.48
CA THR A 29 -0.16 -6.81 -5.55
C THR A 29 -0.91 -7.50 -4.42
N THR A 30 -1.25 -8.79 -4.57
CA THR A 30 -1.95 -9.60 -3.54
C THR A 30 -1.01 -10.54 -2.78
N ALA A 31 0.31 -10.47 -3.00
CA ALA A 31 1.28 -11.37 -2.39
C ALA A 31 1.57 -10.98 -0.93
N ALA A 32 0.54 -11.06 -0.08
CA ALA A 32 0.60 -10.73 1.35
C ALA A 32 1.70 -11.53 2.04
N PRO A 33 2.67 -10.87 2.71
CA PRO A 33 3.71 -11.53 3.47
C PRO A 33 3.11 -12.52 4.47
N THR A 34 3.84 -13.60 4.74
CA THR A 34 3.44 -14.72 5.62
C THR A 34 2.28 -15.59 5.11
N ILE A 35 1.44 -15.09 4.21
CA ILE A 35 0.32 -15.84 3.61
C ILE A 35 0.72 -16.40 2.24
N PHE A 36 1.31 -15.56 1.39
CA PHE A 36 1.66 -15.91 0.02
C PHE A 36 3.16 -15.73 -0.26
N LYS A 37 3.69 -16.54 -1.18
CA LYS A 37 5.08 -16.41 -1.63
C LYS A 37 5.23 -15.16 -2.51
N PRO A 38 6.26 -14.32 -2.31
CA PRO A 38 6.56 -13.17 -3.18
C PRO A 38 6.66 -13.56 -4.66
N LYS A 39 6.36 -12.63 -5.59
CA LYS A 39 6.43 -12.87 -7.05
C LYS A 39 7.70 -12.28 -7.60
N ARG A 40 8.53 -13.12 -8.21
CA ARG A 40 9.67 -12.66 -9.00
C ARG A 40 9.26 -12.46 -10.46
N LEU A 41 9.44 -11.24 -10.95
CA LEU A 41 9.36 -10.89 -12.36
C LEU A 41 10.78 -10.86 -12.93
N ARG A 42 10.99 -11.55 -14.06
CA ARG A 42 12.33 -11.86 -14.60
C ARG A 42 13.21 -10.60 -14.77
N SER A 43 12.64 -9.51 -15.26
CA SER A 43 13.35 -8.26 -15.57
C SER A 43 13.20 -7.17 -14.49
N TYR A 44 12.34 -7.37 -13.49
CA TYR A 44 11.96 -6.32 -12.54
C TYR A 44 12.26 -6.68 -11.08
N GLY A 45 12.61 -7.93 -10.79
CA GLY A 45 12.92 -8.38 -9.43
C GLY A 45 11.71 -8.96 -8.69
N THR A 46 11.76 -8.94 -7.36
CA THR A 46 10.75 -9.56 -6.50
C THR A 46 9.78 -8.52 -5.94
N PHE A 47 8.48 -8.81 -6.04
CA PHE A 47 7.39 -7.98 -5.56
C PHE A 47 6.58 -8.69 -4.48
N GLN A 48 6.07 -7.89 -3.57
CA GLN A 48 5.16 -8.27 -2.50
C GLN A 48 3.91 -7.38 -2.55
N ASP A 49 2.96 -7.70 -1.68
CA ASP A 49 1.71 -6.97 -1.53
C ASP A 49 1.88 -5.44 -1.42
N GLY A 50 1.05 -4.71 -2.16
CA GLY A 50 1.05 -3.25 -2.14
C GLY A 50 0.59 -2.67 -0.81
N GLY A 51 -0.22 -3.42 -0.05
CA GLY A 51 -0.73 -3.07 1.27
C GLY A 51 0.33 -2.90 2.33
N LEU A 52 1.52 -3.48 2.12
CA LEU A 52 2.69 -3.20 2.95
C LEU A 52 3.14 -1.74 2.89
N ARG A 53 2.94 -1.04 1.77
CA ARG A 53 3.39 0.35 1.61
C ARG A 53 2.22 1.32 1.58
N ASN A 54 1.15 0.94 0.89
CA ASN A 54 -0.05 1.74 0.70
C ASN A 54 -1.26 0.82 0.66
N ASN A 55 -1.80 0.49 1.83
CA ASN A 55 -3.06 -0.25 1.91
C ASN A 55 -4.24 0.55 1.34
N ASN A 56 -4.16 1.89 1.35
CA ASN A 56 -5.03 2.76 0.58
C ASN A 56 -4.24 3.40 -0.59
N PRO A 57 -4.55 3.08 -1.85
CA PRO A 57 -3.81 3.57 -3.02
C PRO A 57 -4.24 4.98 -3.49
N VAL A 58 -5.01 5.75 -2.73
CA VAL A 58 -5.44 7.12 -3.12
C VAL A 58 -4.25 8.01 -3.49
N ARG A 59 -3.20 8.04 -2.66
CA ARG A 59 -2.00 8.87 -2.90
C ARG A 59 -1.26 8.49 -4.20
N PRO A 60 -0.88 7.22 -4.43
CA PRO A 60 -0.26 6.84 -5.70
C PRO A 60 -1.20 7.01 -6.90
N GLY A 61 -2.50 6.73 -6.74
CA GLY A 61 -3.50 6.89 -7.79
C GLY A 61 -3.65 8.35 -8.24
N ARG A 62 -3.75 9.30 -7.31
CA ARG A 62 -3.85 10.73 -7.62
C ARG A 62 -2.61 11.25 -8.33
N ARG A 63 -1.42 10.80 -7.92
CA ARG A 63 -0.16 11.15 -8.59
C ARG A 63 -0.10 10.61 -10.02
N LEU A 64 -0.55 9.38 -10.23
CA LEU A 64 -0.63 8.82 -11.58
C LEU A 64 -1.63 9.61 -12.44
N ALA A 65 -2.80 9.96 -11.88
CA ALA A 65 -3.80 10.75 -12.57
C ALA A 65 -3.28 12.13 -12.97
N SER A 66 -2.53 12.82 -12.10
CA SER A 66 -1.90 14.11 -12.42
C SER A 66 -0.75 14.02 -13.43
N GLN A 67 -0.16 12.83 -13.62
CA GLN A 67 0.85 12.60 -14.65
C GLN A 67 0.22 12.31 -16.01
N ILE A 68 -0.95 11.67 -16.02
CA ILE A 68 -1.70 11.34 -17.24
C ILE A 68 -2.44 12.58 -17.75
N ARG A 69 -3.17 13.29 -16.87
CA ARG A 69 -3.85 14.54 -17.21
C ARG A 69 -2.87 15.70 -17.05
N LYS A 70 -2.49 16.30 -18.18
CA LYS A 70 -1.65 17.51 -18.21
C LYS A 70 -2.42 18.80 -17.90
N ASP A 71 -3.76 18.76 -18.02
CA ASP A 71 -4.56 19.97 -18.23
C ASP A 71 -5.63 20.20 -17.14
N GLY A 72 -5.60 19.46 -16.02
CA GLY A 72 -6.56 19.69 -14.93
C GLY A 72 -6.41 18.76 -13.73
N ASP A 73 -6.85 19.24 -12.58
CA ASP A 73 -6.93 18.48 -11.34
C ASP A 73 -8.04 17.42 -11.39
N CYS A 74 -8.01 16.45 -10.46
CA CYS A 74 -9.09 15.48 -10.34
C CYS A 74 -10.27 16.09 -9.58
N ASP A 75 -11.42 16.25 -10.24
CA ASP A 75 -12.63 16.83 -9.62
C ASP A 75 -13.21 15.93 -8.51
N ILE A 76 -13.14 14.60 -8.70
CA ILE A 76 -13.71 13.62 -7.79
C ILE A 76 -12.69 12.51 -7.51
N VAL A 77 -12.51 12.20 -6.23
CA VAL A 77 -11.74 11.05 -5.75
C VAL A 77 -12.65 10.16 -4.90
N LEU A 78 -12.83 8.90 -5.30
CA LEU A 78 -13.59 7.90 -4.56
C LEU A 78 -12.64 6.82 -4.03
N SER A 79 -12.61 6.64 -2.71
CA SER A 79 -11.86 5.57 -2.04
C SER A 79 -12.83 4.59 -1.39
N ILE A 80 -12.78 3.33 -1.80
CA ILE A 80 -13.63 2.27 -1.26
C ILE A 80 -12.75 1.33 -0.45
N GLY A 81 -13.04 1.21 0.85
CA GLY A 81 -12.36 0.29 1.75
C GLY A 81 -13.11 -1.03 1.91
N ASN A 82 -12.42 -2.06 2.40
CA ASN A 82 -12.98 -3.39 2.65
C ASN A 82 -13.55 -3.57 4.07
N GLY A 83 -13.81 -2.45 4.77
CA GLY A 83 -14.18 -2.45 6.19
C GLY A 83 -12.97 -2.57 7.13
N PHE A 84 -13.19 -2.30 8.42
CA PHE A 84 -12.19 -2.48 9.48
C PHE A 84 -12.86 -3.02 10.75
N GLU A 85 -12.14 -3.85 11.49
CA GLU A 85 -12.59 -4.31 12.81
C GLU A 85 -12.14 -3.30 13.87
N ARG A 86 -13.08 -2.86 14.72
CA ARG A 86 -12.74 -2.11 15.94
C ARG A 86 -12.32 -3.11 17.00
N LYS A 87 -11.01 -3.29 17.19
CA LYS A 87 -10.51 -4.11 18.30
C LYS A 87 -11.00 -3.49 19.62
N PRO A 88 -11.73 -4.24 20.49
CA PRO A 88 -11.96 -3.80 21.85
C PRO A 88 -10.63 -3.74 22.60
N LEU A 89 -10.48 -2.78 23.51
CA LEU A 89 -9.25 -2.48 24.25
C LEU A 89 -8.75 -3.60 25.20
N SER A 90 -9.28 -4.83 25.11
CA SER A 90 -8.98 -5.94 26.04
C SER A 90 -8.31 -7.12 25.33
N PRO A 91 -7.12 -7.57 25.79
CA PRO A 91 -6.45 -8.74 25.22
C PRO A 91 -7.07 -10.02 25.80
N VAL A 92 -7.97 -10.67 25.07
CA VAL A 92 -8.35 -12.06 25.36
C VAL A 92 -7.35 -12.99 24.67
N ALA A 93 -6.32 -13.41 25.42
CA ALA A 93 -5.30 -14.33 24.94
C ALA A 93 -5.88 -15.74 24.75
N SER A 94 -5.76 -16.29 23.53
CA SER A 94 -6.14 -17.67 23.21
C SER A 94 -4.89 -18.49 22.88
N ASN A 95 -4.52 -19.41 23.78
CA ASN A 95 -3.19 -20.03 23.88
C ASN A 95 -2.72 -20.96 22.73
N PHE A 96 -3.52 -21.21 21.69
CA PHE A 96 -3.12 -22.02 20.53
C PHE A 96 -2.83 -21.22 19.25
N ARG A 97 -3.00 -19.89 19.29
CA ARG A 97 -2.74 -18.98 18.15
C ARG A 97 -1.33 -18.36 18.17
N ASN A 98 -0.59 -18.53 19.27
CA ASN A 98 0.56 -17.69 19.60
C ASN A 98 1.85 -17.97 18.82
N LEU A 99 2.05 -19.14 18.18
CA LEU A 99 3.34 -19.44 17.53
C LEU A 99 3.42 -18.97 16.06
N PHE A 100 2.33 -19.15 15.29
CA PHE A 100 2.27 -18.75 13.89
C PHE A 100 1.83 -17.29 13.69
N LEU A 101 1.02 -16.74 14.61
CA LEU A 101 0.53 -15.35 14.54
C LEU A 101 1.33 -14.37 15.40
N ASP A 102 2.04 -14.81 16.45
CA ASP A 102 2.94 -13.96 17.24
C ASP A 102 4.42 -14.28 16.99
N GLY A 103 4.78 -14.86 15.84
CA GLY A 103 6.18 -14.89 15.42
C GLY A 103 6.72 -13.46 15.30
N ALA A 104 8.02 -13.23 15.52
CA ALA A 104 8.61 -11.88 15.44
C ALA A 104 8.32 -11.20 14.08
N LEU A 105 8.25 -11.98 12.99
CA LEU A 105 7.86 -11.51 11.67
C LEU A 105 6.37 -11.18 11.56
N ALA A 106 5.49 -11.92 12.23
CA ALA A 106 4.07 -11.62 12.27
C ALA A 106 3.78 -10.41 13.16
N ARG A 107 4.55 -10.21 14.24
CA ARG A 107 4.56 -8.97 15.03
C ARG A 107 5.13 -7.80 14.24
N LEU A 108 6.22 -7.98 13.50
CA LEU A 108 6.79 -6.94 12.66
C LEU A 108 5.84 -6.61 11.51
N TYR A 109 5.20 -7.62 10.91
CA TYR A 109 4.17 -7.46 9.88
C TYR A 109 2.92 -6.79 10.43
N ARG A 110 2.47 -7.17 11.63
CA ARG A 110 1.36 -6.54 12.33
C ARG A 110 1.71 -5.12 12.75
N ALA A 111 2.92 -4.84 13.23
CA ALA A 111 3.35 -3.49 13.58
C ALA A 111 3.58 -2.63 12.32
N SER A 112 4.08 -3.23 11.24
CA SER A 112 4.17 -2.58 9.93
C SER A 112 2.79 -2.32 9.37
N MET A 113 1.87 -3.28 9.44
CA MET A 113 0.48 -3.05 9.08
C MET A 113 -0.15 -2.06 10.04
N GLU A 114 -0.02 -2.12 11.35
CA GLU A 114 -0.62 -1.14 12.27
C GLU A 114 -0.04 0.27 12.09
N SER A 115 1.23 0.41 11.66
CA SER A 115 1.84 1.71 11.31
C SER A 115 1.55 2.18 9.87
N LEU A 116 1.44 1.28 8.88
CA LEU A 116 1.17 1.57 7.46
C LEU A 116 -0.33 1.52 7.11
N SER A 117 -1.10 0.80 7.93
CA SER A 117 -2.56 0.75 8.09
C SER A 117 -3.00 1.65 9.24
N LEU A 118 -2.21 2.70 9.55
CA LEU A 118 -2.81 3.98 9.93
C LEU A 118 -4.05 4.12 9.06
N ASN A 119 -5.19 4.09 9.74
CA ASN A 119 -6.50 3.75 9.21
C ASN A 119 -6.67 4.30 7.79
N GLY A 120 -7.29 3.58 6.84
CA GLY A 120 -7.51 4.16 5.49
C GLY A 120 -8.15 5.55 5.56
N GLN A 121 -8.95 5.75 6.62
CA GLN A 121 -9.47 7.02 7.12
C GLN A 121 -8.38 8.02 7.54
N ASN A 122 -7.40 7.67 8.38
CA ASN A 122 -6.28 8.56 8.74
C ASN A 122 -5.42 8.93 7.52
N SER A 123 -5.17 8.01 6.58
CA SER A 123 -4.42 8.34 5.35
C SER A 123 -5.19 9.33 4.45
N TRP A 124 -6.52 9.21 4.45
CA TRP A 124 -7.47 10.13 3.80
C TRP A 124 -7.54 11.47 4.54
N ASP A 125 -7.67 11.45 5.86
CA ASP A 125 -7.74 12.63 6.72
C ASP A 125 -6.42 13.40 6.70
N ASP A 126 -5.26 12.74 6.79
CA ASP A 126 -3.95 13.38 6.61
C ASP A 126 -3.80 14.01 5.23
N HIS A 127 -4.43 13.42 4.21
CA HIS A 127 -4.37 13.94 2.84
C HIS A 127 -5.18 15.23 2.67
N TRP A 128 -6.36 15.28 3.27
CA TRP A 128 -7.31 16.38 3.10
C TRP A 128 -7.26 17.42 4.24
N HIS A 129 -6.82 17.03 5.43
CA HIS A 129 -6.80 17.84 6.65
C HIS A 129 -5.38 18.05 7.23
N GLY A 130 -4.38 17.24 6.85
CA GLY A 130 -3.00 17.33 7.35
C GLY A 130 -2.20 18.56 6.90
N GLY A 131 -2.82 19.50 6.18
CA GLY A 131 -2.25 20.80 5.81
C GLY A 131 -2.62 21.96 6.74
N GLN A 132 -3.52 21.75 7.71
CA GLN A 132 -3.81 22.77 8.72
C GLN A 132 -2.83 22.62 9.89
N GLY A 133 -1.59 23.04 9.66
CA GLY A 133 -0.67 23.39 10.74
C GLY A 133 -1.29 24.52 11.54
N THR A 134 -1.64 24.21 12.78
CA THR A 134 -1.94 25.18 13.84
C THR A 134 -0.83 26.20 13.94
N TRP A 135 -1.11 27.42 13.51
CA TRP A 135 -0.44 28.62 14.00
C TRP A 135 -1.20 29.07 15.24
N TYR A 136 -0.64 28.81 16.42
CA TYR A 136 -0.75 29.62 17.63
C TYR A 136 0.57 29.51 18.39
#